data_AF-A0A2L0PM59-F1
#
_entry.id   AF-A0A2L0PM59-F1
#
_cell.length_a   1.000
_cell.length_b   1.000
_cell.length_c   1.000
_cell.angle_alpha   90.00
_cell.angle_beta   90.00
_cell.angle_gamma   90.00
#
_symmetry.space_group_name_H-M   'P 1'
#
loop_
_entity.id
_entity.type
_entity.pdbx_description
1 polymer ?
#
loop_
_entity_poly.entity_id
_entity_poly.type
_entity_poly.pdbx_seq_one_letter_code
_entity_poly.pdbx_strand_id
1 'polypeptide(L)'
;MPQPAAKSMTPSVQNQTNQFIKQTLDKVTGGKPSNIAVFDDANVQDHLRDSGAPQVVQDLMAVLPETVTFAEGAAPYNTASLVMDSIAKSEAMFAHEHGHAAPAWVADDALRSTLPLVSKNYAEFLGLPSQFLGSQKTVFDDVNSASGGAMSVSQVLTAIVMAYSEPMPFSGRIAMDQGLEGRVILVGHRAAAASGDYAQYASLDGLNAGKPFLMSQRMAQAVDTSGTWAATIKNASVDAAGSPILPSAVGVYVNGLLVGQSNPMANRSDTTITFSQSFHLPGTAAGTAVTVTGNATTGVLSAVFTPALASGSVVEFSAAIDFEHANMKGKRPVVESHATIKSIRATYASALYSVSQEARHQWAVDVKLDQSSQNMAAIRTQSVAERHHLAVRRMWRIASAHVFNFEMDKANRMNERSITSIMMDLGQAIEAANLDMIVRTNLNGIGVIYVGASAASYLGTLPPEILQASNVKPRAGTYRLGRLLGKYELYFSPIPELVATSDGFPMLCIGTSDQAGANPYITGTALGAAVSPLATTVDGITGQFVFEAGVDTVNPHLQCADSAALINVKF
;
A
#
# COMPACT_ATOMS: atom_id res chain seq x y z
N MET A 1 37.72 -12.32 -6.45
CA MET A 1 37.02 -11.18 -5.82
C MET A 1 36.12 -11.73 -4.72
N PRO A 2 36.05 -11.10 -3.54
CA PRO A 2 35.17 -11.56 -2.47
C PRO A 2 33.72 -11.46 -2.92
N GLN A 3 32.92 -12.50 -2.70
CA GLN A 3 31.47 -12.44 -2.90
C GLN A 3 30.90 -11.30 -2.05
N PRO A 4 30.04 -10.42 -2.59
CA PRO A 4 29.39 -9.41 -1.77
C PRO A 4 28.52 -10.11 -0.73
N ALA A 5 28.83 -9.88 0.54
CA ALA A 5 28.04 -10.36 1.66
C ALA A 5 26.68 -9.63 1.62
N ALA A 6 25.66 -10.31 1.14
CA ALA A 6 24.30 -9.80 1.06
C ALA A 6 23.75 -9.55 2.47
N LYS A 7 23.82 -8.30 2.95
CA LYS A 7 22.90 -7.84 3.99
C LYS A 7 21.49 -7.96 3.43
N SER A 8 20.65 -8.73 4.10
CA SER A 8 19.29 -9.07 3.67
C SER A 8 18.49 -7.84 3.23
N MET A 9 17.76 -8.02 2.13
CA MET A 9 16.86 -7.08 1.45
C MET A 9 15.68 -6.65 2.34
N THR A 10 15.91 -5.75 3.30
CA THR A 10 14.86 -5.21 4.16
C THR A 10 14.30 -3.89 3.59
N PRO A 11 13.04 -3.52 3.89
CA PRO A 11 12.48 -2.20 3.56
C PRO A 11 13.36 -1.03 4.01
N SER A 12 14.21 -1.23 5.04
CA SER A 12 15.20 -0.24 5.47
C SER A 12 16.24 0.07 4.40
N VAL A 13 16.65 -0.92 3.58
CA VAL A 13 17.61 -0.73 2.49
C VAL A 13 16.97 0.09 1.35
N GLN A 14 15.69 -0.14 1.04
CA GLN A 14 14.98 0.65 0.03
C GLN A 14 14.84 2.11 0.46
N ASN A 15 14.51 2.36 1.73
CA ASN A 15 14.46 3.71 2.28
C ASN A 15 15.84 4.37 2.32
N GLN A 16 16.90 3.62 2.63
CA GLN A 16 18.28 4.11 2.59
C GLN A 16 18.72 4.48 1.17
N THR A 17 18.39 3.66 0.16
CA THR A 17 18.70 3.97 -1.25
C THR A 17 18.04 5.27 -1.69
N ASN A 18 16.77 5.47 -1.34
CA ASN A 18 16.07 6.71 -1.70
C ASN A 18 16.55 7.91 -0.92
N GLN A 19 16.81 7.77 0.37
CA GLN A 19 17.38 8.86 1.17
C GLN A 19 18.75 9.26 0.64
N PHE A 20 19.57 8.30 0.23
CA PHE A 20 20.87 8.57 -0.39
C PHE A 20 20.73 9.27 -1.74
N ILE A 21 19.83 8.80 -2.62
CA ILE A 21 19.53 9.45 -3.91
C ILE A 21 19.01 10.87 -3.68
N LYS A 22 18.07 11.08 -2.76
CA LYS A 22 17.53 12.40 -2.42
C LYS A 22 18.58 13.32 -1.82
N GLN A 23 19.40 12.84 -0.88
CA GLN A 23 20.51 13.61 -0.33
C GLN A 23 21.54 13.98 -1.41
N THR A 24 21.79 13.09 -2.37
CA THR A 24 22.67 13.35 -3.51
C THR A 24 22.05 14.39 -4.43
N LEU A 25 20.76 14.27 -4.76
CA LEU A 25 20.01 15.26 -5.54
C LEU A 25 20.00 16.62 -4.85
N ASP A 26 19.71 16.68 -3.55
CA ASP A 26 19.63 17.92 -2.77
C ASP A 26 20.99 18.61 -2.65
N LYS A 27 22.06 17.85 -2.41
CA LYS A 27 23.43 18.38 -2.34
C LYS A 27 23.93 18.90 -3.69
N VAL A 28 23.53 18.26 -4.79
CA VAL A 28 24.04 18.60 -6.13
C VAL A 28 23.20 19.69 -6.81
N THR A 29 21.89 19.74 -6.55
CA THR A 29 20.99 20.78 -7.09
C THR A 29 20.89 22.04 -6.22
N GLY A 30 21.55 22.06 -5.05
CA GLY A 30 21.51 23.18 -4.11
C GLY A 30 20.11 23.44 -3.53
N GLY A 31 19.27 22.40 -3.42
CA GLY A 31 17.92 22.49 -2.86
C GLY A 31 16.89 23.24 -3.73
N LYS A 32 17.14 23.41 -5.03
CA LYS A 32 16.14 23.98 -5.96
C LYS A 32 15.69 22.92 -6.98
N PRO A 33 14.38 22.66 -7.11
CA PRO A 33 13.87 21.81 -8.18
C PRO A 33 13.91 22.60 -9.49
N SER A 34 15.07 22.62 -10.15
CA SER A 34 15.18 23.19 -11.50
C SER A 34 14.80 22.12 -12.51
N ASN A 35 13.90 22.46 -13.44
CA ASN A 35 13.51 21.64 -14.60
C ASN A 35 14.68 21.26 -15.54
N ILE A 36 15.90 21.71 -15.25
CA ILE A 36 17.15 21.31 -15.88
C ILE A 36 18.21 21.27 -14.78
N ALA A 37 18.36 20.14 -14.09
CA ALA A 37 19.47 19.96 -13.17
C ALA A 37 20.77 19.83 -13.96
N VAL A 38 21.59 20.87 -13.98
CA VAL A 38 22.96 20.77 -14.50
C VAL A 38 23.81 20.21 -13.36
N PHE A 39 24.09 18.92 -13.41
CA PHE A 39 24.92 18.24 -12.41
C PHE A 39 26.39 18.63 -12.60
N ASP A 40 27.07 18.99 -11.51
CA ASP A 40 28.51 19.18 -11.49
C ASP A 40 29.21 17.80 -11.44
N ASP A 41 29.94 17.48 -12.51
CA ASP A 41 30.39 16.12 -12.86
C ASP A 41 31.37 15.51 -11.84
N ALA A 42 32.17 16.34 -11.16
CA ALA A 42 33.17 15.86 -10.21
C ALA A 42 32.57 15.49 -8.84
N ASN A 43 31.66 16.33 -8.32
CA ASN A 43 31.09 16.15 -6.98
C ASN A 43 30.09 14.98 -6.90
N VAL A 44 29.40 14.68 -8.00
CA VAL A 44 28.46 13.55 -8.09
C VAL A 44 29.19 12.20 -8.06
N GLN A 45 30.30 12.10 -8.80
CA GLN A 45 31.08 10.87 -8.90
C GLN A 45 31.70 10.49 -7.55
N ASP A 46 32.28 11.46 -6.85
CA ASP A 46 32.89 11.25 -5.55
C ASP A 46 31.84 10.85 -4.50
N HIS A 47 30.62 11.41 -4.55
CA HIS A 47 29.57 11.06 -3.61
C HIS A 47 28.97 9.67 -3.88
N LEU A 48 28.76 9.29 -5.15
CA LEU A 48 28.21 7.99 -5.53
C LEU A 48 29.21 6.83 -5.36
N ARG A 49 30.51 7.12 -5.41
CA ARG A 49 31.59 6.16 -5.16
C ARG A 49 32.05 6.10 -3.70
N ASP A 50 31.48 6.93 -2.84
CA ASP A 50 31.78 6.90 -1.42
C ASP A 50 31.35 5.56 -0.79
N SER A 51 32.13 5.10 0.17
CA SER A 51 31.93 3.88 0.95
C SER A 51 30.59 3.82 1.71
N GLY A 52 29.87 4.94 1.82
CA GLY A 52 28.53 5.06 2.40
C GLY A 52 27.36 4.85 1.43
N ALA A 53 27.60 4.70 0.12
CA ALA A 53 26.54 4.48 -0.85
C ALA A 53 25.88 3.08 -0.69
N PRO A 54 24.56 2.94 -0.92
CA PRO A 54 23.89 1.65 -0.93
C PRO A 54 24.52 0.69 -1.95
N GLN A 55 24.61 -0.59 -1.60
CA GLN A 55 25.30 -1.61 -2.42
C GLN A 55 24.80 -1.65 -3.88
N VAL A 56 23.50 -1.49 -4.11
CA VAL A 56 22.90 -1.49 -5.46
C VAL A 56 23.46 -0.36 -6.33
N VAL A 57 23.71 0.81 -5.74
CA VAL A 57 24.29 1.97 -6.44
C VAL A 57 25.76 1.73 -6.74
N GLN A 58 26.51 1.19 -5.77
CA GLN A 58 27.93 0.85 -5.94
C GLN A 58 28.11 -0.23 -7.02
N ASP A 59 27.27 -1.26 -7.01
CA ASP A 59 27.31 -2.36 -7.99
C ASP A 59 26.99 -1.86 -9.41
N LEU A 60 26.05 -0.92 -9.56
CA LEU A 60 25.75 -0.31 -10.86
C LEU A 60 26.91 0.56 -11.36
N MET A 61 27.48 1.39 -10.48
CA MET A 61 28.59 2.30 -10.83
C MET A 61 29.90 1.57 -11.12
N ALA A 62 30.11 0.38 -10.54
CA ALA A 62 31.30 -0.44 -10.78
C ALA A 62 31.34 -1.06 -12.19
N VAL A 63 30.17 -1.20 -12.84
CA VAL A 63 30.04 -1.89 -14.12
C VAL A 63 29.90 -0.92 -15.31
N LEU A 64 29.48 0.32 -15.05
CA LEU A 64 29.34 1.36 -16.07
C LEU A 64 30.69 2.02 -16.41
N PRO A 65 30.93 2.42 -17.67
CA PRO A 65 32.12 3.19 -18.05
C PRO A 65 32.12 4.55 -17.36
N GLU A 66 33.30 5.12 -17.05
CA GLU A 66 33.38 6.40 -16.32
C GLU A 66 32.86 7.59 -17.15
N THR A 67 33.10 7.57 -18.46
CA THR A 67 32.70 8.63 -19.38
C THR A 67 32.11 8.08 -20.69
N VAL A 68 31.15 8.80 -21.26
CA VAL A 68 30.53 8.49 -22.57
C VAL A 68 30.62 9.70 -23.49
N THR A 69 30.92 9.46 -24.76
CA THR A 69 30.94 10.48 -25.82
C THR A 69 29.83 10.17 -26.82
N PHE A 70 28.85 11.06 -26.96
CA PHE A 70 27.66 10.84 -27.82
C PHE A 70 27.89 11.20 -29.30
N ALA A 71 28.92 11.99 -29.60
CA ALA A 71 29.31 12.37 -30.95
C ALA A 71 30.82 12.60 -31.03
N GLU A 72 31.39 12.37 -32.20
CA GLU A 72 32.80 12.64 -32.49
C GLU A 72 33.07 14.15 -32.29
N GLY A 73 33.94 14.50 -31.33
CA GLY A 73 34.24 15.89 -30.97
C GLY A 73 33.37 16.51 -29.87
N ALA A 74 32.39 15.80 -29.30
CA ALA A 74 31.65 16.26 -28.12
C ALA A 74 32.47 16.07 -26.83
N ALA A 75 32.27 16.95 -25.86
CA ALA A 75 32.86 16.78 -24.53
C ALA A 75 32.37 15.46 -23.90
N PRO A 76 33.25 14.69 -23.25
CA PRO A 76 32.85 13.47 -22.55
C PRO A 76 31.91 13.84 -21.39
N TYR A 77 30.79 13.13 -21.28
CA TYR A 77 29.86 13.23 -20.15
C TYR A 77 30.15 12.12 -19.15
N ASN A 78 30.10 12.40 -17.84
CA ASN A 78 30.15 11.34 -16.83
C ASN A 78 28.88 10.49 -16.85
N THR A 79 29.05 9.18 -16.82
CA THR A 79 27.91 8.25 -16.82
C THR A 79 27.09 8.35 -15.53
N ALA A 80 27.74 8.69 -14.41
CA ALA A 80 27.07 8.79 -13.12
C ALA A 80 26.12 10.00 -13.05
N SER A 81 26.52 11.14 -13.63
CA SER A 81 25.65 12.32 -13.71
C SER A 81 24.48 12.10 -14.67
N LEU A 82 24.70 11.40 -15.79
CA LEU A 82 23.63 11.00 -16.72
C LEU A 82 22.58 10.08 -16.07
N VAL A 83 23.01 9.11 -15.27
CA VAL A 83 22.11 8.22 -14.53
C VAL A 83 21.29 9.03 -13.51
N MET A 84 21.91 9.91 -12.74
CA MET A 84 21.20 10.75 -11.77
C MET A 84 20.24 11.76 -12.42
N ASP A 85 20.62 12.35 -13.56
CA ASP A 85 19.74 13.22 -14.35
C ASP A 85 18.53 12.46 -14.89
N SER A 86 18.74 11.22 -15.37
CA SER A 86 17.63 10.36 -15.80
C SER A 86 16.66 10.05 -14.68
N ILE A 87 17.15 9.79 -13.46
CA ILE A 87 16.33 9.55 -12.27
C ILE A 87 15.54 10.82 -11.90
N ALA A 88 16.20 11.97 -11.85
CA ALA A 88 15.56 13.25 -11.49
C ALA A 88 14.46 13.65 -12.46
N LYS A 89 14.72 13.54 -13.77
CA LYS A 89 13.74 13.80 -14.82
C LYS A 89 12.57 12.82 -14.75
N SER A 90 12.86 11.55 -14.49
CA SER A 90 11.82 10.52 -14.36
C SER A 90 10.95 10.72 -13.12
N GLU A 91 11.51 11.18 -11.99
CA GLU A 91 10.74 11.54 -10.79
C GLU A 91 9.81 12.73 -11.05
N ALA A 92 10.29 13.76 -11.77
CA ALA A 92 9.46 14.89 -12.17
C ALA A 92 8.34 14.48 -13.14
N MET A 93 8.63 13.60 -14.10
CA MET A 93 7.63 13.04 -15.01
C MET A 93 6.58 12.22 -14.25
N PHE A 94 7.01 11.38 -13.30
CA PHE A 94 6.12 10.61 -12.45
C PHE A 94 5.18 11.52 -11.64
N ALA A 95 5.72 12.58 -11.03
CA ALA A 95 4.94 13.52 -10.26
C ALA A 95 3.90 14.26 -11.12
N HIS A 96 4.26 14.58 -12.36
CA HIS A 96 3.31 15.14 -13.32
C HIS A 96 2.21 14.15 -13.72
N GLU A 97 2.55 12.87 -13.96
CA GLU A 97 1.56 11.87 -14.40
C GLU A 97 0.65 11.36 -13.27
N HIS A 98 1.17 11.18 -12.06
CA HIS A 98 0.44 10.60 -10.93
C HIS A 98 0.00 11.62 -9.87
N GLY A 99 0.50 12.86 -9.91
CA GLY A 99 0.12 13.93 -8.98
C GLY A 99 0.75 13.87 -7.60
N HIS A 100 1.68 12.94 -7.37
CA HIS A 100 2.44 12.80 -6.14
C HIS A 100 3.87 12.37 -6.47
N ALA A 101 4.80 12.63 -5.55
CA ALA A 101 6.19 12.19 -5.72
C ALA A 101 6.27 10.67 -5.86
N ALA A 102 7.27 10.19 -6.60
CA ALA A 102 7.53 8.77 -6.74
C ALA A 102 7.77 8.15 -5.35
N PRO A 103 7.05 7.07 -4.99
CA PRO A 103 7.34 6.37 -3.75
C PRO A 103 8.74 5.76 -3.84
N ALA A 104 9.39 5.64 -2.68
CA ALA A 104 10.79 5.24 -2.57
C ALA A 104 11.12 3.97 -3.40
N TRP A 105 10.27 2.96 -3.36
CA TRP A 105 10.51 1.72 -4.08
C TRP A 105 10.68 1.88 -5.61
N VAL A 106 10.18 2.95 -6.24
CA VAL A 106 10.31 3.17 -7.70
C VAL A 106 11.77 3.40 -8.11
N ALA A 107 12.52 4.20 -7.34
CA ALA A 107 13.93 4.47 -7.64
C ALA A 107 14.82 3.24 -7.41
N ASP A 108 14.57 2.52 -6.30
CA ASP A 108 15.27 1.27 -5.99
C ASP A 108 15.01 0.21 -7.07
N ASP A 109 13.79 0.13 -7.57
CA ASP A 109 13.44 -0.78 -8.64
C ASP A 109 14.05 -0.39 -10.00
N ALA A 110 14.06 0.89 -10.36
CA ALA A 110 14.71 1.37 -11.58
C ALA A 110 16.19 0.95 -11.60
N LEU A 111 16.88 1.04 -10.46
CA LEU A 111 18.27 0.61 -10.33
C LEU A 111 18.43 -0.92 -10.33
N ARG A 112 17.51 -1.66 -9.70
CA ARG A 112 17.60 -3.13 -9.62
C ARG A 112 17.23 -3.83 -10.92
N SER A 113 16.24 -3.32 -11.65
CA SER A 113 15.83 -3.86 -12.95
C SER A 113 16.87 -3.60 -14.04
N THR A 114 17.66 -2.54 -13.88
CA THR A 114 18.78 -2.21 -14.79
C THR A 114 20.04 -3.02 -14.50
N LEU A 115 20.34 -3.32 -13.23
CA LEU A 115 21.55 -4.06 -12.84
C LEU A 115 21.79 -5.39 -13.61
N PRO A 116 20.80 -6.29 -13.81
CA PRO A 116 21.01 -7.52 -14.57
C PRO A 116 21.23 -7.31 -16.08
N LEU A 117 20.91 -6.13 -16.62
CA LEU A 117 21.23 -5.79 -18.02
C LEU A 117 22.72 -5.51 -18.22
N VAL A 118 23.40 -5.03 -17.17
CA VAL A 118 24.80 -4.58 -17.24
C VAL A 118 25.76 -5.59 -16.58
N SER A 119 25.33 -6.27 -15.51
CA SER A 119 26.18 -7.15 -14.71
C SER A 119 25.87 -8.64 -14.89
N LYS A 120 26.81 -9.38 -15.48
CA LYS A 120 26.75 -10.85 -15.61
C LYS A 120 26.67 -11.57 -14.27
N ASN A 121 27.45 -11.13 -13.28
CA ASN A 121 27.50 -11.78 -11.96
C ASN A 121 26.17 -11.64 -11.22
N TYR A 122 25.47 -10.51 -11.39
CA TYR A 122 24.17 -10.28 -10.79
C TYR A 122 23.05 -11.06 -11.51
N ALA A 123 23.12 -11.20 -12.84
CA ALA A 123 22.19 -12.04 -13.60
C ALA A 123 22.31 -13.54 -13.24
N GLU A 124 23.54 -14.06 -13.08
CA GLU A 124 23.77 -15.43 -12.61
C GLU A 124 23.29 -15.64 -11.17
N PHE A 125 23.45 -14.64 -10.30
CA PHE A 125 22.92 -14.66 -8.94
C PHE A 125 21.38 -14.79 -8.89
N LEU A 126 20.67 -14.18 -9.84
CA LEU A 126 19.21 -14.30 -9.95
C LEU A 126 18.75 -15.66 -10.54
N GLY A 127 19.69 -16.54 -10.93
CA GLY A 127 19.39 -17.85 -11.50
C GLY A 127 19.05 -17.81 -13.00
N LEU A 128 19.39 -16.73 -13.69
CA LEU A 128 19.16 -16.59 -15.13
C LEU A 128 20.34 -17.22 -15.90
N PRO A 129 20.09 -18.02 -16.95
CA PRO A 129 21.18 -18.60 -17.72
C PRO A 129 21.93 -17.50 -18.48
N SER A 130 23.25 -17.62 -18.55
CA SER A 130 24.20 -16.62 -19.07
C SER A 130 24.01 -16.23 -20.56
N GLN A 131 22.99 -16.78 -21.22
CA GLN A 131 22.67 -16.62 -22.64
C GLN A 131 21.67 -15.48 -22.90
N PHE A 132 20.96 -14.99 -21.87
CA PHE A 132 20.03 -13.85 -21.98
C PHE A 132 20.68 -12.50 -21.73
N LEU A 133 21.98 -12.46 -21.44
CA LEU A 133 22.75 -11.23 -21.34
C LEU A 133 22.96 -10.66 -22.73
N GLY A 134 22.72 -9.35 -22.87
CA GLY A 134 23.20 -8.59 -24.01
C GLY A 134 24.64 -8.99 -24.29
N SER A 135 24.86 -9.47 -25.50
CA SER A 135 26.13 -10.04 -25.96
C SER A 135 27.30 -9.09 -25.71
N GLN A 136 27.98 -9.21 -24.57
CA GLN A 136 29.37 -8.75 -24.43
C GLN A 136 30.34 -9.61 -25.25
N LYS A 137 29.84 -10.62 -25.99
CA LYS A 137 30.63 -11.44 -26.92
C LYS A 137 30.57 -10.98 -28.38
N THR A 138 29.84 -9.91 -28.69
CA THR A 138 29.91 -9.24 -29.99
C THR A 138 30.44 -7.84 -29.77
N VAL A 139 31.74 -7.75 -29.57
CA VAL A 139 32.51 -6.58 -30.00
C VAL A 139 32.42 -6.63 -31.52
N PHE A 140 31.71 -5.69 -32.13
CA PHE A 140 31.96 -5.43 -33.55
C PHE A 140 33.40 -4.91 -33.62
N ASP A 141 34.24 -5.59 -34.38
CA ASP A 141 35.58 -5.11 -34.73
C ASP A 141 35.40 -3.87 -35.61
N ASP A 142 35.19 -2.73 -34.97
CA ASP A 142 35.31 -1.44 -35.62
C ASP A 142 36.73 -0.93 -35.36
N VAL A 143 37.56 -1.11 -36.37
CA VAL A 143 38.97 -0.75 -36.40
C VAL A 143 39.08 0.77 -36.21
N ASN A 144 39.31 1.19 -34.96
CA ASN A 144 39.62 2.54 -34.45
C ASN A 144 38.55 3.29 -33.63
N SER A 145 37.44 2.66 -33.23
CA SER A 145 36.43 3.34 -32.42
C SER A 145 36.57 3.01 -30.92
N ALA A 146 37.03 3.99 -30.11
CA ALA A 146 37.00 3.94 -28.64
C ALA A 146 35.57 4.00 -28.03
N SER A 147 34.54 3.58 -28.78
CA SER A 147 33.12 3.78 -28.47
C SER A 147 32.28 2.49 -28.44
N GLY A 148 32.92 1.34 -28.17
CA GLY A 148 32.22 0.06 -27.96
C GLY A 148 31.28 -0.03 -26.73
N GLY A 149 31.11 1.05 -25.96
CA GLY A 149 30.26 1.11 -24.75
C GLY A 149 28.93 1.86 -24.89
N ALA A 150 28.64 2.51 -26.03
CA ALA A 150 27.51 3.43 -26.14
C ALA A 150 26.12 2.73 -26.14
N MET A 151 26.04 1.46 -26.56
CA MET A 151 24.78 0.70 -26.54
C MET A 151 24.33 0.32 -25.13
N SER A 152 25.25 0.05 -24.20
CA SER A 152 24.86 -0.36 -22.83
C SER A 152 24.31 0.82 -22.01
N VAL A 153 24.88 2.03 -22.17
CA VAL A 153 24.42 3.20 -21.39
C VAL A 153 23.05 3.68 -21.85
N SER A 154 22.81 3.73 -23.17
CA SER A 154 21.48 4.10 -23.70
C SER A 154 20.37 3.13 -23.28
N GLN A 155 20.69 1.83 -23.21
CA GLN A 155 19.77 0.80 -22.71
C GLN A 155 19.49 0.96 -21.20
N VAL A 156 20.50 1.32 -20.40
CA VAL A 156 20.35 1.60 -18.96
C VAL A 156 19.48 2.83 -18.73
N LEU A 157 19.76 3.95 -19.40
CA LEU A 157 18.96 5.17 -19.27
C LEU A 157 17.50 4.92 -19.67
N THR A 158 17.27 4.19 -20.76
CA THR A 158 15.93 3.81 -21.20
C THR A 158 15.23 2.93 -20.17
N ALA A 159 15.92 1.94 -19.60
CA ALA A 159 15.34 1.07 -18.59
C ALA A 159 15.00 1.83 -17.29
N ILE A 160 15.81 2.82 -16.87
CA ILE A 160 15.49 3.69 -15.73
C ILE A 160 14.23 4.50 -16.01
N VAL A 161 14.16 5.22 -17.13
CA VAL A 161 12.99 6.05 -17.48
C VAL A 161 11.72 5.20 -17.56
N MET A 162 11.82 4.01 -18.15
CA MET A 162 10.68 3.11 -18.29
C MET A 162 10.21 2.56 -16.93
N ALA A 163 11.12 2.24 -16.01
CA ALA A 163 10.76 1.77 -14.66
C ALA A 163 9.92 2.80 -13.87
N TYR A 164 10.07 4.10 -14.16
CA TYR A 164 9.21 5.15 -13.60
C TYR A 164 7.86 5.28 -14.31
N SER A 165 7.70 4.78 -15.54
CA SER A 165 6.43 4.80 -16.28
C SER A 165 5.53 3.58 -16.01
N GLU A 166 6.11 2.49 -15.50
CA GLU A 166 5.45 1.23 -15.17
C GLU A 166 4.64 1.16 -13.86
N PRO A 167 4.84 2.00 -12.82
CA PRO A 167 4.16 1.83 -11.54
C PRO A 167 2.64 1.92 -11.64
N MET A 168 1.95 0.93 -11.08
CA MET A 168 0.51 1.01 -10.85
C MET A 168 0.25 1.67 -9.50
N PRO A 169 -0.65 2.67 -9.41
CA PRO A 169 -0.79 3.53 -8.24
C PRO A 169 -1.32 2.82 -6.98
N PHE A 170 -1.96 1.66 -7.14
CA PHE A 170 -2.50 0.85 -6.04
C PHE A 170 -1.70 -0.43 -5.76
N SER A 171 -0.59 -0.63 -6.45
CA SER A 171 0.25 -1.81 -6.26
C SER A 171 1.35 -1.57 -5.22
N GLY A 172 1.56 -2.56 -4.36
CA GLY A 172 2.74 -2.63 -3.53
C GLY A 172 3.82 -3.45 -4.21
N ARG A 173 5.05 -2.92 -4.27
CA ARG A 173 6.14 -3.62 -4.94
C ARG A 173 6.99 -4.43 -3.96
N ILE A 174 7.30 -5.67 -4.34
CA ILE A 174 8.23 -6.53 -3.61
C ILE A 174 9.49 -6.80 -4.43
N ALA A 175 10.62 -6.90 -3.73
CA ALA A 175 11.84 -7.41 -4.32
C ALA A 175 11.73 -8.94 -4.51
N MET A 176 12.25 -9.41 -5.63
CA MET A 176 12.31 -10.83 -5.95
C MET A 176 13.69 -11.36 -5.51
N ASP A 177 13.69 -12.50 -4.83
CA ASP A 177 14.88 -13.18 -4.30
C ASP A 177 15.34 -14.30 -5.28
N GLN A 178 16.42 -14.99 -4.92
CA GLN A 178 17.01 -16.10 -5.68
C GLN A 178 15.95 -17.13 -6.10
N GLY A 179 15.89 -17.45 -7.39
CA GLY A 179 14.95 -18.43 -7.95
C GLY A 179 13.60 -17.86 -8.38
N LEU A 180 13.49 -16.53 -8.54
CA LEU A 180 12.27 -15.83 -9.00
C LEU A 180 11.10 -15.93 -8.01
N GLU A 181 11.41 -16.02 -6.72
CA GLU A 181 10.44 -16.04 -5.62
C GLU A 181 10.49 -14.71 -4.87
N GLY A 182 9.34 -14.08 -4.66
CA GLY A 182 9.16 -12.96 -3.74
C GLY A 182 8.39 -13.41 -2.50
N ARG A 183 8.69 -12.83 -1.34
CA ARG A 183 7.98 -13.12 -0.09
C ARG A 183 7.27 -11.89 0.43
N VAL A 184 5.99 -12.04 0.71
CA VAL A 184 5.18 -11.05 1.43
C VAL A 184 5.08 -11.51 2.87
N ILE A 185 5.43 -10.62 3.80
CA ILE A 185 5.35 -10.86 5.24
C ILE A 185 4.40 -9.84 5.82
N LEU A 186 3.30 -10.32 6.39
CA LEU A 186 2.39 -9.49 7.19
C LEU A 186 2.63 -9.78 8.66
N VAL A 187 2.99 -8.74 9.41
CA VAL A 187 3.16 -8.80 10.86
C VAL A 187 1.90 -8.26 11.51
N GLY A 188 1.37 -9.00 12.48
CA GLY A 188 0.25 -8.56 13.30
C GLY A 188 0.47 -8.90 14.77
N HIS A 189 -0.33 -8.29 15.63
CA HIS A 189 -0.33 -8.47 17.07
C HIS A 189 -1.61 -9.17 17.49
N ARG A 190 -1.47 -10.20 18.33
CA ARG A 190 -2.60 -10.96 18.87
C ARG A 190 -2.48 -11.14 20.37
N ALA A 191 -3.62 -11.36 21.01
CA ALA A 191 -3.67 -11.72 22.42
C ALA A 191 -3.14 -13.16 22.60
N ALA A 192 -2.03 -13.34 23.31
CA ALA A 192 -1.47 -14.67 23.57
C ALA A 192 -2.26 -15.44 24.65
N ALA A 193 -3.02 -14.72 25.47
CA ALA A 193 -3.90 -15.24 26.51
C ALA A 193 -5.25 -14.49 26.46
N ALA A 194 -6.32 -15.18 26.86
CA ALA A 194 -7.63 -14.53 27.01
C ALA A 194 -7.58 -13.52 28.18
N SER A 195 -7.93 -12.27 27.91
CA SER A 195 -8.01 -11.19 28.91
C SER A 195 -8.95 -10.09 28.40
N GLY A 196 -9.69 -9.51 29.34
CA GLY A 196 -10.75 -8.54 29.05
C GLY A 196 -11.72 -9.09 28.00
N ASP A 197 -11.94 -8.33 26.93
CA ASP A 197 -12.89 -8.73 25.89
C ASP A 197 -12.23 -9.45 24.72
N TYR A 198 -10.95 -9.79 24.82
CA TYR A 198 -10.22 -10.54 23.81
C TYR A 198 -10.14 -12.02 24.17
N ALA A 199 -10.58 -12.85 23.23
CA ALA A 199 -10.28 -14.27 23.23
C ALA A 199 -8.78 -14.51 22.94
N GLN A 200 -8.29 -15.69 23.30
CA GLN A 200 -6.95 -16.10 22.92
C GLN A 200 -6.80 -16.10 21.39
N TYR A 201 -5.69 -15.58 20.89
CA TYR A 201 -5.35 -15.35 19.49
C TYR A 201 -6.24 -14.35 18.74
N ALA A 202 -7.10 -13.61 19.44
CA ALA A 202 -7.82 -12.50 18.83
C ALA A 202 -6.83 -11.40 18.40
N SER A 203 -7.10 -10.80 17.22
CA SER A 203 -6.30 -9.68 16.72
C SER A 203 -6.45 -8.46 17.63
N LEU A 204 -5.32 -7.83 17.94
CA LEU A 204 -5.23 -6.58 18.69
C LEU A 204 -5.07 -5.36 17.76
N ASP A 205 -5.00 -5.58 16.45
CA ASP A 205 -4.75 -4.53 15.46
C ASP A 205 -6.06 -3.96 14.87
N GLY A 206 -5.98 -2.70 14.41
CA GLY A 206 -7.02 -2.01 13.64
C GLY A 206 -8.34 -1.81 14.40
N LEU A 207 -9.48 -2.00 13.73
CA LEU A 207 -10.84 -1.86 14.26
C LEU A 207 -11.12 -2.80 15.44
N ASN A 208 -10.42 -3.94 15.51
CA ASN A 208 -10.55 -4.84 16.65
C ASN A 208 -9.84 -4.29 17.89
N ALA A 209 -8.98 -3.28 17.76
CA ALA A 209 -8.34 -2.59 18.88
C ALA A 209 -9.36 -1.71 19.65
N GLY A 210 -9.09 -1.47 20.93
CA GLY A 210 -9.86 -0.54 21.76
C GLY A 210 -10.82 -1.19 22.76
N LYS A 211 -11.01 -2.51 22.70
CA LYS A 211 -11.68 -3.21 23.79
C LYS A 211 -10.75 -3.30 25.02
N PRO A 212 -11.27 -3.46 26.25
CA PRO A 212 -10.43 -3.64 27.43
C PRO A 212 -9.54 -4.88 27.29
N PHE A 213 -8.21 -4.69 27.41
CA PHE A 213 -7.24 -5.78 27.43
C PHE A 213 -6.17 -5.56 28.51
N LEU A 214 -5.41 -4.46 28.37
CA LEU A 214 -4.28 -4.10 29.24
C LEU A 214 -4.69 -3.46 30.56
N MET A 215 -5.81 -2.75 30.56
CA MET A 215 -6.31 -2.08 31.77
C MET A 215 -6.69 -3.14 32.81
N SER A 216 -6.50 -2.85 34.10
CA SER A 216 -7.03 -3.71 35.17
C SER A 216 -8.52 -3.47 35.43
N GLN A 217 -8.99 -2.27 35.12
CA GLN A 217 -10.39 -1.91 35.24
C GLN A 217 -11.24 -2.72 34.25
N ARG A 218 -12.31 -3.30 34.77
CA ARG A 218 -13.34 -3.99 34.02
C ARG A 218 -14.68 -3.35 34.32
N MET A 219 -15.59 -3.45 33.36
CA MET A 219 -16.97 -3.05 33.51
C MET A 219 -17.85 -4.27 33.27
N ALA A 220 -18.89 -4.43 34.08
CA ALA A 220 -19.88 -5.47 33.92
C ALA A 220 -21.27 -4.86 34.08
N GLN A 221 -22.11 -5.02 33.07
CA GLN A 221 -23.50 -4.63 33.13
C GLN A 221 -24.24 -5.55 34.10
N ALA A 222 -25.01 -4.95 35.01
CA ALA A 222 -25.77 -5.66 36.01
C ALA A 222 -27.12 -6.13 35.45
N VAL A 223 -27.56 -7.30 35.92
CA VAL A 223 -28.88 -7.85 35.63
C VAL A 223 -29.78 -7.62 36.84
N ASP A 224 -30.95 -7.02 36.62
CA ASP A 224 -31.96 -6.86 37.66
C ASP A 224 -32.66 -8.20 37.96
N THR A 225 -32.56 -8.63 39.21
CA THR A 225 -33.32 -9.76 39.74
C THR A 225 -34.18 -9.27 40.90
N SER A 226 -35.43 -8.90 40.59
CA SER A 226 -36.43 -8.48 41.57
C SER A 226 -36.02 -7.28 42.45
N GLY A 227 -35.39 -6.26 41.85
CA GLY A 227 -34.98 -5.03 42.53
C GLY A 227 -33.55 -5.05 43.07
N THR A 228 -32.83 -6.16 42.86
CA THR A 228 -31.39 -6.28 43.13
C THR A 228 -30.62 -6.41 41.83
N TRP A 229 -29.70 -5.47 41.59
CA TRP A 229 -28.85 -5.45 40.41
C TRP A 229 -27.56 -6.19 40.71
N ALA A 230 -27.31 -7.32 40.04
CA ALA A 230 -26.12 -8.13 40.29
C ALA A 230 -25.26 -8.28 39.03
N ALA A 231 -23.94 -8.25 39.21
CA ALA A 231 -22.97 -8.55 38.17
C ALA A 231 -21.77 -9.31 38.75
N THR A 232 -21.02 -9.96 37.87
CA THR A 232 -19.75 -10.60 38.23
C THR A 232 -18.64 -10.02 37.37
N ILE A 233 -17.59 -9.51 38.00
CA ILE A 233 -16.41 -8.99 37.33
C ILE A 233 -15.53 -10.16 36.92
N LYS A 234 -15.19 -10.22 35.63
CA LYS A 234 -14.43 -11.31 35.02
C LYS A 234 -13.09 -10.81 34.50
N ASN A 235 -12.09 -11.68 34.49
CA ASN A 235 -10.80 -11.39 33.87
C ASN A 235 -10.92 -11.36 32.35
N ALA A 236 -11.45 -12.44 31.77
CA ALA A 236 -11.86 -12.52 30.38
C ALA A 236 -13.38 -12.67 30.25
N SER A 237 -13.97 -12.11 29.20
CA SER A 237 -15.43 -12.16 28.94
C SER A 237 -15.96 -13.60 28.86
N VAL A 238 -15.12 -14.53 28.39
CA VAL A 238 -15.41 -15.97 28.28
C VAL A 238 -15.33 -16.73 29.60
N ASP A 239 -14.83 -16.11 30.68
CA ASP A 239 -14.70 -16.80 31.97
C ASP A 239 -16.09 -17.08 32.56
N ALA A 240 -16.30 -18.31 33.05
CA ALA A 240 -17.54 -18.70 33.72
C ALA A 240 -17.59 -18.21 35.19
N ALA A 241 -16.42 -18.05 35.82
CA ALA A 241 -16.28 -17.61 37.21
C ALA A 241 -15.79 -16.16 37.26
N GLY A 242 -16.15 -15.46 38.35
CA GLY A 242 -15.61 -14.14 38.61
C GLY A 242 -14.14 -14.16 39.02
N SER A 243 -13.52 -12.98 39.02
CA SER A 243 -12.10 -12.80 39.31
C SER A 243 -11.89 -11.96 40.55
N PRO A 244 -10.79 -12.17 41.29
CA PRO A 244 -10.44 -11.30 42.41
C PRO A 244 -10.31 -9.84 41.96
N ILE A 245 -10.91 -8.93 42.73
CA ILE A 245 -10.92 -7.49 42.48
C ILE A 245 -10.31 -6.74 43.67
N LEU A 246 -9.79 -5.54 43.41
CA LEU A 246 -9.29 -4.64 44.44
C LEU A 246 -10.47 -4.00 45.19
N PRO A 247 -10.62 -4.21 46.51
CA PRO A 247 -11.74 -3.66 47.29
C PRO A 247 -11.82 -2.13 47.28
N SER A 248 -10.68 -1.46 47.07
CA SER A 248 -10.58 0.00 47.05
C SER A 248 -11.00 0.65 45.73
N ALA A 249 -11.17 -0.15 44.67
CA ALA A 249 -11.37 0.32 43.31
C ALA A 249 -12.66 -0.23 42.69
N VAL A 250 -13.78 -0.11 43.39
CA VAL A 250 -15.13 -0.49 42.92
C VAL A 250 -16.00 0.75 42.77
N GLY A 251 -16.67 0.88 41.63
CA GLY A 251 -17.64 1.93 41.33
C GLY A 251 -18.93 1.37 40.77
N VAL A 252 -20.04 2.08 40.99
CA VAL A 252 -21.35 1.79 40.39
C VAL A 252 -21.75 2.97 39.53
N TYR A 253 -22.17 2.65 38.31
CA TYR A 253 -22.65 3.60 37.33
C TYR A 253 -24.12 3.32 37.01
N VAL A 254 -24.91 4.38 36.85
CA VAL A 254 -26.29 4.31 36.36
C VAL A 254 -26.39 5.21 35.15
N ASN A 255 -26.71 4.64 33.99
CA ASN A 255 -26.74 5.34 32.69
C ASN A 255 -25.44 6.13 32.42
N GLY A 256 -24.29 5.58 32.84
CA GLY A 256 -22.97 6.19 32.68
C GLY A 256 -22.57 7.21 33.75
N LEU A 257 -23.44 7.57 34.70
CA LEU A 257 -23.10 8.46 35.83
C LEU A 257 -22.59 7.65 37.02
N LEU A 258 -21.46 8.06 37.62
CA LEU A 258 -20.95 7.46 38.85
C LEU A 258 -21.88 7.81 40.01
N VAL A 259 -22.54 6.79 40.58
CA VAL A 259 -23.51 6.97 41.68
C VAL A 259 -22.96 6.55 43.05
N GLY A 260 -21.88 5.79 43.06
CA GLY A 260 -21.20 5.39 44.29
C GLY A 260 -19.87 4.71 44.02
N GLN A 261 -18.96 4.82 44.98
CA GLN A 261 -17.64 4.18 44.94
C GLN A 261 -17.24 3.64 46.31
N SER A 262 -16.40 2.61 46.30
CA SER A 262 -15.76 2.06 47.48
C SER A 262 -14.79 3.05 48.14
N ASN A 263 -14.47 2.82 49.41
CA ASN A 263 -13.46 3.62 50.10
C ASN A 263 -12.08 3.42 49.42
N PRO A 264 -11.41 4.48 48.93
CA PRO A 264 -10.10 4.36 48.29
C PRO A 264 -9.01 3.83 49.25
N MET A 265 -9.26 3.89 50.57
CA MET A 265 -8.34 3.36 51.60
C MET A 265 -8.67 1.93 52.05
N ALA A 266 -9.60 1.22 51.40
CA ALA A 266 -9.90 -0.17 51.74
C ALA A 266 -8.64 -1.06 51.60
N ASN A 267 -8.45 -1.98 52.54
CA ASN A 267 -7.28 -2.85 52.50
C ASN A 267 -7.47 -3.90 51.42
N ARG A 268 -6.38 -4.26 50.75
CA ARG A 268 -6.40 -5.30 49.71
C ARG A 268 -6.82 -6.68 50.23
N SER A 269 -6.58 -6.95 51.51
CA SER A 269 -6.98 -8.18 52.19
C SER A 269 -8.48 -8.24 52.52
N ASP A 270 -9.23 -7.16 52.34
CA ASP A 270 -10.65 -7.12 52.67
C ASP A 270 -11.42 -8.03 51.70
N THR A 271 -12.12 -9.02 52.23
CA THR A 271 -12.89 -9.98 51.41
C THR A 271 -14.29 -9.48 51.07
N THR A 272 -14.79 -8.51 51.83
CA THR A 272 -16.15 -7.96 51.71
C THR A 272 -16.08 -6.50 51.28
N ILE A 273 -16.91 -6.14 50.29
CA ILE A 273 -17.04 -4.77 49.80
C ILE A 273 -18.44 -4.29 50.16
N THR A 274 -18.54 -3.22 50.94
CA THR A 274 -19.83 -2.61 51.29
C THR A 274 -19.72 -1.11 51.35
N PHE A 275 -20.61 -0.40 50.66
CA PHE A 275 -20.74 1.06 50.77
C PHE A 275 -22.16 1.50 50.41
N SER A 276 -22.55 2.67 50.93
CA SER A 276 -23.85 3.28 50.62
C SER A 276 -23.65 4.77 50.34
N GLN A 277 -24.30 5.28 49.28
CA GLN A 277 -24.25 6.69 48.89
C GLN A 277 -25.62 7.17 48.41
N SER A 278 -25.89 8.46 48.61
CA SER A 278 -27.09 9.12 48.11
C SER A 278 -26.73 9.99 46.89
N PHE A 279 -27.54 9.91 45.84
CA PHE A 279 -27.34 10.65 44.60
C PHE A 279 -28.69 11.08 43.99
N HIS A 280 -28.63 11.98 43.01
CA HIS A 280 -29.79 12.43 42.24
C HIS A 280 -29.59 12.09 40.77
N LEU A 281 -30.56 11.41 40.15
CA LEU A 281 -30.56 11.20 38.72
C LEU A 281 -31.13 12.45 38.00
N PRO A 282 -30.58 12.80 36.83
CA PRO A 282 -31.14 13.87 36.00
C PRO A 282 -32.61 13.59 35.70
N GLY A 283 -33.51 14.54 36.00
CA GLY A 283 -34.95 14.42 35.75
C GLY A 283 -35.77 13.81 36.91
N THR A 284 -35.15 13.38 38.01
CA THR A 284 -35.85 12.94 39.22
C THR A 284 -35.60 13.90 40.39
N ALA A 285 -36.67 14.42 40.99
CA ALA A 285 -36.58 15.31 42.16
C ALA A 285 -36.27 14.57 43.47
N ALA A 286 -36.50 13.26 43.52
CA ALA A 286 -36.24 12.44 44.71
C ALA A 286 -34.75 12.04 44.79
N GLY A 287 -34.19 12.10 46.00
CA GLY A 287 -32.88 11.50 46.28
C GLY A 287 -32.98 9.98 46.24
N THR A 288 -32.07 9.34 45.51
CA THR A 288 -31.95 7.88 45.45
C THR A 288 -30.73 7.44 46.23
N ALA A 289 -30.88 6.45 47.10
CA ALA A 289 -29.76 5.81 47.78
C ALA A 289 -29.38 4.52 47.06
N VAL A 290 -28.09 4.29 46.87
CA VAL A 290 -27.54 3.00 46.45
C VAL A 290 -26.81 2.35 47.61
N THR A 291 -27.13 1.10 47.90
CA THR A 291 -26.35 0.25 48.81
C THR A 291 -25.72 -0.87 48.00
N VAL A 292 -24.40 -0.98 48.06
CA VAL A 292 -23.62 -1.97 47.32
C VAL A 292 -23.04 -2.97 48.29
N THR A 293 -23.15 -4.25 47.95
CA THR A 293 -22.51 -5.36 48.67
C THR A 293 -21.77 -6.25 47.68
N GLY A 294 -20.64 -6.82 48.08
CA GLY A 294 -19.86 -7.66 47.19
C GLY A 294 -18.77 -8.47 47.87
N ASN A 295 -18.19 -9.39 47.10
CA ASN A 295 -17.10 -10.25 47.53
C ASN A 295 -15.87 -9.99 46.66
N ALA A 296 -14.78 -9.51 47.28
CA ALA A 296 -13.57 -9.13 46.58
C ALA A 296 -12.79 -10.33 46.01
N THR A 297 -12.93 -11.52 46.60
CA THR A 297 -12.24 -12.73 46.14
C THR A 297 -12.90 -13.35 44.91
N THR A 298 -14.24 -13.26 44.83
CA THR A 298 -15.02 -13.82 43.71
C THR A 298 -15.41 -12.79 42.66
N GLY A 299 -15.29 -11.49 42.95
CA GLY A 299 -15.68 -10.41 42.02
C GLY A 299 -17.18 -10.26 41.83
N VAL A 300 -18.00 -10.86 42.69
CA VAL A 300 -19.46 -10.76 42.66
C VAL A 300 -19.89 -9.48 43.36
N LEU A 301 -20.67 -8.64 42.68
CA LEU A 301 -21.17 -7.36 43.16
C LEU A 301 -22.69 -7.32 43.03
N SER A 302 -23.36 -6.72 44.01
CA SER A 302 -24.79 -6.45 43.99
C SER A 302 -25.11 -5.06 44.52
N ALA A 303 -26.14 -4.43 43.97
CA ALA A 303 -26.62 -3.12 44.39
C ALA A 303 -28.13 -3.12 44.54
N VAL A 304 -28.61 -2.43 45.57
CA VAL A 304 -30.03 -2.17 45.84
C VAL A 304 -30.24 -0.66 45.84
N PHE A 305 -31.27 -0.21 45.13
CA PHE A 305 -31.62 1.21 45.00
C PHE A 305 -32.93 1.51 45.73
N THR A 306 -32.92 2.57 46.54
CA THR A 306 -34.11 3.03 47.28
C THR A 306 -34.32 4.54 47.03
N PRO A 307 -35.41 4.96 46.36
CA PRO A 307 -36.44 4.13 45.70
C PRO A 307 -35.90 3.35 44.49
N ALA A 308 -36.67 2.35 44.03
CA ALA A 308 -36.27 1.51 42.90
C ALA A 308 -36.07 2.35 41.60
N LEU A 309 -35.09 1.95 40.78
CA LEU A 309 -34.81 2.61 39.51
C LEU A 309 -35.97 2.44 38.52
N ALA A 310 -36.14 3.43 37.64
CA ALA A 310 -37.13 3.35 36.56
C ALA A 310 -36.78 2.24 35.57
N SER A 311 -37.81 1.63 34.99
CA SER A 311 -37.67 0.61 33.94
C SER A 311 -36.83 1.13 32.78
N GLY A 312 -35.86 0.34 32.32
CA GLY A 312 -34.93 0.70 31.24
C GLY A 312 -33.63 1.38 31.69
N SER A 313 -33.42 1.60 33.00
CA SER A 313 -32.13 2.07 33.52
C SER A 313 -31.04 1.01 33.31
N VAL A 314 -29.85 1.43 32.89
CA VAL A 314 -28.68 0.56 32.74
C VAL A 314 -27.76 0.77 33.94
N VAL A 315 -27.57 -0.28 34.74
CA VAL A 315 -26.63 -0.27 35.87
C VAL A 315 -25.37 -1.03 35.50
N GLU A 316 -24.21 -0.44 35.75
CA GLU A 316 -22.91 -1.04 35.46
C GLU A 316 -22.01 -0.98 36.69
N PHE A 317 -21.34 -2.09 36.98
CA PHE A 317 -20.28 -2.12 37.98
C PHE A 317 -18.94 -1.97 37.30
N SER A 318 -18.07 -1.13 37.86
CA SER A 318 -16.66 -1.09 37.49
C SER A 318 -15.80 -1.56 38.65
N ALA A 319 -14.83 -2.43 38.37
CA ALA A 319 -13.85 -2.82 39.38
C ALA A 319 -12.48 -3.08 38.75
N ALA A 320 -11.41 -2.82 39.49
CA ALA A 320 -10.05 -3.20 39.09
C ALA A 320 -9.74 -4.64 39.49
N ILE A 321 -9.29 -5.47 38.54
CA ILE A 321 -8.80 -6.82 38.81
C ILE A 321 -7.53 -6.77 39.64
N ASP A 322 -7.44 -7.64 40.64
CA ASP A 322 -6.22 -7.86 41.40
C ASP A 322 -5.31 -8.90 40.73
N PHE A 323 -4.39 -8.43 39.88
CA PHE A 323 -3.43 -9.28 39.18
C PHE A 323 -2.31 -9.87 40.03
N GLU A 324 -2.16 -9.46 41.30
CA GLU A 324 -1.15 -10.06 42.20
C GLU A 324 -1.77 -10.98 43.24
N HIS A 325 -3.10 -11.17 43.21
CA HIS A 325 -3.77 -12.24 43.95
C HIS A 325 -3.29 -13.62 43.45
N ALA A 326 -3.17 -14.60 44.35
CA ALA A 326 -2.64 -15.94 44.04
C ALA A 326 -3.37 -16.62 42.86
N ASN A 327 -4.70 -16.48 42.80
CA ASN A 327 -5.56 -17.04 41.74
C ASN A 327 -5.39 -16.35 40.36
N MET A 328 -4.69 -15.22 40.30
CA MET A 328 -4.42 -14.45 39.07
C MET A 328 -2.99 -14.58 38.57
N LYS A 329 -2.15 -15.38 39.23
CA LYS A 329 -0.78 -15.65 38.81
C LYS A 329 -0.76 -16.22 37.39
N GLY A 330 -0.05 -15.55 36.47
CA GLY A 330 0.06 -15.96 35.07
C GLY A 330 -1.13 -15.60 34.18
N LYS A 331 -2.16 -14.92 34.70
CA LYS A 331 -3.34 -14.47 33.93
C LYS A 331 -3.26 -13.01 33.46
N ARG A 332 -2.07 -12.39 33.54
CA ARG A 332 -1.86 -11.04 33.01
C ARG A 332 -2.02 -11.05 31.49
N PRO A 333 -2.49 -9.94 30.89
CA PRO A 333 -2.56 -9.84 29.43
C PRO A 333 -1.17 -9.98 28.83
N VAL A 334 -1.05 -10.85 27.82
CA VAL A 334 0.20 -11.07 27.08
C VAL A 334 -0.07 -10.79 25.61
N VAL A 335 0.79 -9.96 25.01
CA VAL A 335 0.77 -9.66 23.58
C VAL A 335 1.82 -10.52 22.89
N GLU A 336 1.45 -11.14 21.78
CA GLU A 336 2.35 -11.88 20.90
C GLU A 336 2.34 -11.23 19.51
N SER A 337 3.52 -11.05 18.93
CA SER A 337 3.68 -10.69 17.52
C SER A 337 3.72 -11.96 16.68
N HIS A 338 2.90 -12.01 15.64
CA HIS A 338 2.83 -13.12 14.70
C HIS A 338 3.12 -12.62 13.28
N ALA A 339 3.97 -13.37 12.55
CA ALA A 339 4.30 -13.06 11.16
C ALA A 339 3.75 -14.16 10.24
N THR A 340 2.91 -13.79 9.28
CA THR A 340 2.44 -14.70 8.23
C THR A 340 3.27 -14.47 6.97
N ILE A 341 3.94 -15.51 6.48
CA ILE A 341 4.77 -15.44 5.28
C ILE A 341 4.03 -16.12 4.13
N LYS A 342 3.94 -15.45 2.98
CA LYS A 342 3.41 -16.00 1.73
C LYS A 342 4.42 -15.77 0.61
N SER A 343 4.75 -16.85 -0.10
CA SER A 343 5.63 -16.83 -1.27
C SER A 343 4.83 -16.62 -2.56
N ILE A 344 5.39 -15.83 -3.47
CA ILE A 344 4.84 -15.54 -4.80
C ILE A 344 5.95 -15.80 -5.81
N ARG A 345 5.61 -16.34 -6.97
CA ARG A 345 6.57 -16.64 -8.03
C ARG A 345 6.41 -15.71 -9.22
N ALA A 346 7.51 -15.33 -9.86
CA ALA A 346 7.49 -14.56 -11.09
C ALA A 346 6.81 -15.34 -12.23
N THR A 347 6.09 -14.59 -13.05
CA THR A 347 5.61 -14.96 -14.37
C THR A 347 6.51 -14.35 -15.44
N TYR A 348 6.46 -14.90 -16.64
CA TYR A 348 7.27 -14.43 -17.77
C TYR A 348 6.38 -13.79 -18.83
N ALA A 349 6.89 -12.73 -19.45
CA ALA A 349 6.36 -12.25 -20.72
C ALA A 349 7.48 -12.27 -21.76
N SER A 350 7.12 -12.62 -22.99
CA SER A 350 8.06 -12.74 -24.09
C SER A 350 7.43 -12.35 -25.40
N ALA A 351 8.20 -11.70 -26.26
CA ALA A 351 7.77 -11.33 -27.60
C ALA A 351 8.91 -11.52 -28.60
N LEU A 352 8.55 -11.75 -29.85
CA LEU A 352 9.49 -11.81 -30.97
C LEU A 352 9.09 -10.74 -31.98
N TYR A 353 10.04 -9.93 -32.42
CA TYR A 353 9.88 -9.19 -33.66
C TYR A 353 10.83 -9.75 -34.71
N SER A 354 10.36 -9.75 -35.95
CA SER A 354 11.16 -10.13 -37.11
C SER A 354 10.87 -9.18 -38.26
N VAL A 355 11.89 -8.91 -39.07
CA VAL A 355 11.79 -8.03 -40.23
C VAL A 355 12.73 -8.53 -41.34
N SER A 356 12.26 -8.43 -42.59
CA SER A 356 13.07 -8.68 -43.77
C SER A 356 14.05 -7.53 -44.01
N GLN A 357 15.20 -7.82 -44.65
CA GLN A 357 16.20 -6.78 -44.95
C GLN A 357 15.63 -5.69 -45.88
N GLU A 358 14.78 -6.07 -46.83
CA GLU A 358 14.14 -5.14 -47.76
C GLU A 358 13.24 -4.14 -47.01
N ALA A 359 12.40 -4.63 -46.10
CA ALA A 359 11.53 -3.76 -45.30
C ALA A 359 12.32 -2.84 -44.38
N ARG A 360 13.44 -3.33 -43.81
CA ARG A 360 14.35 -2.50 -43.02
C ARG A 360 14.98 -1.39 -43.87
N HIS A 361 15.46 -1.73 -45.08
CA HIS A 361 16.08 -0.75 -45.96
C HIS A 361 15.07 0.32 -46.40
N GLN A 362 13.89 -0.09 -46.84
CA GLN A 362 12.81 0.83 -47.22
C GLN A 362 12.41 1.73 -46.06
N TRP A 363 12.22 1.18 -44.85
CA TRP A 363 11.90 1.96 -43.66
C TRP A 363 13.00 2.97 -43.31
N ALA A 364 14.27 2.58 -43.40
CA ALA A 364 15.38 3.48 -43.15
C ALA A 364 15.45 4.63 -44.16
N VAL A 365 15.13 4.39 -45.43
CA VAL A 365 15.12 5.41 -46.48
C VAL A 365 13.93 6.36 -46.34
N ASP A 366 12.72 5.81 -46.15
CA ASP A 366 11.47 6.56 -46.15
C ASP A 366 11.21 7.27 -44.81
N VAL A 367 11.39 6.55 -43.70
CA VAL A 367 11.02 7.01 -42.35
C VAL A 367 12.23 7.59 -41.60
N LYS A 368 13.46 7.21 -41.98
CA LYS A 368 14.71 7.66 -41.35
C LYS A 368 14.78 7.42 -39.84
N LEU A 369 14.03 6.44 -39.36
CA LEU A 369 14.05 5.97 -37.97
C LEU A 369 14.55 4.54 -37.92
N ASP A 370 15.23 4.18 -36.83
CA ASP A 370 15.57 2.78 -36.60
C ASP A 370 14.31 1.98 -36.26
N GLN A 371 14.00 1.00 -37.10
CA GLN A 371 12.83 0.13 -36.95
C GLN A 371 12.94 -0.78 -35.72
N SER A 372 14.16 -1.20 -35.35
CA SER A 372 14.38 -2.07 -34.20
C SER A 372 13.96 -1.40 -32.90
N SER A 373 14.43 -0.16 -32.70
CA SER A 373 14.10 0.66 -31.54
C SER A 373 12.59 0.95 -31.42
N GLN A 374 11.91 1.22 -32.55
CA GLN A 374 10.46 1.46 -32.57
C GLN A 374 9.66 0.21 -32.18
N ASN A 375 10.01 -0.95 -32.74
CA ASN A 375 9.35 -2.21 -32.40
C ASN A 375 9.57 -2.58 -30.92
N MET A 376 10.76 -2.29 -30.38
CA MET A 376 11.07 -2.51 -28.96
C MET A 376 10.18 -1.67 -28.04
N ALA A 377 10.04 -0.38 -28.36
CA ALA A 377 9.18 0.54 -27.61
C ALA A 377 7.71 0.09 -27.65
N ALA A 378 7.23 -0.39 -28.79
CA ALA A 378 5.88 -0.91 -28.95
C ALA A 378 5.63 -2.16 -28.10
N ILE A 379 6.55 -3.14 -28.13
CA ILE A 379 6.46 -4.37 -27.32
C ILE A 379 6.40 -4.03 -25.82
N ARG A 380 7.28 -3.14 -25.35
CA ARG A 380 7.29 -2.74 -23.93
C ARG A 380 6.00 -2.04 -23.54
N THR A 381 5.54 -1.08 -24.35
CA THR A 381 4.29 -0.36 -24.08
C THR A 381 3.10 -1.33 -23.98
N GLN A 382 3.07 -2.33 -24.87
CA GLN A 382 2.05 -3.38 -24.84
C GLN A 382 2.13 -4.21 -23.56
N SER A 383 3.32 -4.65 -23.13
CA SER A 383 3.44 -5.44 -21.90
C SER A 383 2.96 -4.66 -20.67
N VAL A 384 3.37 -3.40 -20.53
CA VAL A 384 2.94 -2.55 -19.41
C VAL A 384 1.42 -2.36 -19.41
N ALA A 385 0.83 -2.13 -20.58
CA ALA A 385 -0.62 -2.01 -20.73
C ALA A 385 -1.36 -3.30 -20.34
N GLU A 386 -0.85 -4.47 -20.76
CA GLU A 386 -1.41 -5.77 -20.39
C GLU A 386 -1.36 -6.02 -18.88
N ARG A 387 -0.22 -5.74 -18.24
CA ARG A 387 -0.05 -5.85 -16.78
C ARG A 387 -1.04 -4.96 -16.04
N HIS A 388 -1.17 -3.70 -16.46
CA HIS A 388 -2.09 -2.76 -15.83
C HIS A 388 -3.55 -3.17 -16.02
N HIS A 389 -3.97 -3.53 -17.24
CA HIS A 389 -5.32 -4.01 -17.50
C HIS A 389 -5.65 -5.29 -16.74
N LEU A 390 -4.70 -6.22 -16.63
CA LEU A 390 -4.88 -7.44 -15.85
C LEU A 390 -5.08 -7.13 -14.36
N ALA A 391 -4.31 -6.20 -13.81
CA ALA A 391 -4.44 -5.76 -12.42
C ALA A 391 -5.83 -5.15 -12.16
N VAL A 392 -6.26 -4.19 -13.00
CA VAL A 392 -7.57 -3.56 -12.87
C VAL A 392 -8.70 -4.58 -13.02
N ARG A 393 -8.61 -5.52 -13.97
CA ARG A 393 -9.61 -6.60 -14.13
C ARG A 393 -9.70 -7.52 -12.93
N ARG A 394 -8.57 -7.88 -12.33
CA ARG A 394 -8.56 -8.70 -11.11
C ARG A 394 -9.20 -7.94 -9.95
N MET A 395 -8.90 -6.65 -9.80
CA MET A 395 -9.53 -5.80 -8.79
C MET A 395 -11.03 -5.63 -9.03
N TRP A 396 -11.46 -5.51 -10.30
CA TRP A 396 -12.88 -5.47 -10.65
C TRP A 396 -13.61 -6.74 -10.21
N ARG A 397 -13.00 -7.92 -10.39
CA ARG A 397 -13.59 -9.19 -9.93
C ARG A 397 -13.76 -9.23 -8.42
N ILE A 398 -12.79 -8.73 -7.66
CA ILE A 398 -12.89 -8.64 -6.19
C ILE A 398 -13.97 -7.62 -5.81
N ALA A 399 -13.96 -6.45 -6.44
CA ALA A 399 -14.95 -5.39 -6.23
C ALA A 399 -16.39 -5.83 -6.55
N SER A 400 -16.58 -6.78 -7.47
CA SER A 400 -17.90 -7.30 -7.82
C SER A 400 -18.61 -8.02 -6.66
N ALA A 401 -17.87 -8.44 -5.63
CA ALA A 401 -18.45 -8.95 -4.39
C ALA A 401 -18.98 -7.84 -3.47
N HIS A 402 -18.55 -6.59 -3.68
CA HIS A 402 -18.80 -5.44 -2.79
C HIS A 402 -19.34 -4.26 -3.58
N VAL A 403 -20.64 -4.34 -3.89
CA VAL A 403 -21.33 -3.38 -4.75
C VAL A 403 -22.14 -2.39 -3.93
N PHE A 404 -21.86 -1.11 -4.14
CA PHE A 404 -22.62 0.03 -3.63
C PHE A 404 -23.40 0.66 -4.78
N ASN A 405 -24.64 1.03 -4.53
CA ASN A 405 -25.47 1.70 -5.53
C ASN A 405 -25.70 3.14 -5.08
N PHE A 406 -25.46 4.09 -5.98
CA PHE A 406 -25.82 5.49 -5.80
C PHE A 406 -26.79 5.90 -6.89
N GLU A 407 -27.96 6.37 -6.50
CA GLU A 407 -29.02 6.79 -7.42
C GLU A 407 -29.07 8.31 -7.47
N MET A 408 -28.80 8.86 -8.66
CA MET A 408 -28.85 10.30 -8.89
C MET A 408 -30.29 10.81 -8.96
N ASP A 409 -31.25 9.94 -9.34
CA ASP A 409 -32.64 10.26 -9.65
C ASP A 409 -32.73 11.58 -10.44
N LYS A 410 -32.04 11.59 -11.58
CA LYS A 410 -31.86 12.79 -12.41
C LYS A 410 -33.20 13.35 -12.86
N ALA A 411 -34.20 12.51 -13.12
CA ALA A 411 -35.51 12.92 -13.61
C ALA A 411 -36.28 13.80 -12.61
N ASN A 412 -36.23 13.46 -11.32
CA ASN A 412 -36.93 14.24 -10.30
C ASN A 412 -36.05 15.36 -9.74
N ARG A 413 -34.76 15.08 -9.49
CA ARG A 413 -33.86 16.01 -8.78
C ARG A 413 -33.31 17.13 -9.65
N MET A 414 -33.20 16.97 -10.97
CA MET A 414 -32.72 18.07 -11.83
C MET A 414 -33.67 19.27 -11.90
N ASN A 415 -34.94 19.08 -11.55
CA ASN A 415 -35.91 20.19 -11.49
C ASN A 415 -35.67 21.09 -10.28
N GLU A 416 -35.01 20.59 -9.24
CA GLU A 416 -34.85 21.26 -7.94
C GLU A 416 -33.39 21.57 -7.59
N ARG A 417 -32.44 20.81 -8.13
CA ARG A 417 -31.00 20.89 -7.79
C ARG A 417 -30.12 20.89 -9.03
N SER A 418 -28.99 21.58 -8.93
CA SER A 418 -27.93 21.51 -9.95
C SER A 418 -27.23 20.15 -9.90
N ILE A 419 -26.70 19.71 -11.05
CA ILE A 419 -25.92 18.47 -11.18
C ILE A 419 -24.75 18.43 -10.19
N THR A 420 -24.07 19.57 -10.00
CA THR A 420 -22.97 19.71 -9.02
C THR A 420 -23.42 19.35 -7.61
N SER A 421 -24.59 19.82 -7.18
CA SER A 421 -25.12 19.54 -5.84
C SER A 421 -25.47 18.06 -5.68
N ILE A 422 -26.03 17.43 -6.71
CA ILE A 422 -26.34 15.98 -6.70
C ILE A 422 -25.04 15.16 -6.62
N MET A 423 -23.97 15.62 -7.28
CA MET A 423 -22.67 14.94 -7.25
C MET A 423 -21.92 15.10 -5.93
N MET A 424 -22.20 16.14 -5.12
CA MET A 424 -21.68 16.18 -3.76
C MET A 424 -22.24 15.05 -2.90
N ASP A 425 -23.49 14.63 -3.14
CA ASP A 425 -24.12 13.51 -2.43
C ASP A 425 -23.41 12.16 -2.76
N LEU A 426 -22.77 12.03 -3.93
CA LEU A 426 -21.93 10.86 -4.27
C LEU A 426 -20.79 10.67 -3.25
N GLY A 427 -20.31 11.76 -2.64
CA GLY A 427 -19.30 11.71 -1.58
C GLY A 427 -19.71 10.84 -0.41
N GLN A 428 -20.99 10.83 -0.02
CA GLN A 428 -21.50 9.97 1.04
C GLN A 428 -21.42 8.48 0.66
N ALA A 429 -21.77 8.13 -0.59
CA ALA A 429 -21.68 6.76 -1.07
C ALA A 429 -20.23 6.27 -1.15
N ILE A 430 -19.31 7.14 -1.57
CA ILE A 430 -17.88 6.84 -1.59
C ILE A 430 -17.34 6.66 -0.16
N GLU A 431 -17.70 7.53 0.79
CA GLU A 431 -17.25 7.37 2.17
C GLU A 431 -17.86 6.15 2.87
N ALA A 432 -19.10 5.79 2.54
CA ALA A 432 -19.70 4.54 3.03
C ALA A 432 -18.92 3.31 2.51
N ALA A 433 -18.58 3.29 1.21
CA ALA A 433 -17.74 2.24 0.64
C ALA A 433 -16.31 2.24 1.22
N ASN A 434 -15.77 3.43 1.51
CA ASN A 434 -14.46 3.59 2.14
C ASN A 434 -14.44 3.00 3.57
N LEU A 435 -15.44 3.33 4.39
CA LEU A 435 -15.54 2.80 5.76
C LEU A 435 -15.75 1.29 5.77
N ASP A 436 -16.63 0.78 4.89
CA ASP A 436 -16.82 -0.67 4.75
C ASP A 436 -15.51 -1.38 4.37
N MET A 437 -14.74 -0.81 3.42
CA MET A 437 -13.45 -1.37 3.03
C MET A 437 -12.42 -1.32 4.17
N ILE A 438 -12.40 -0.26 4.99
CA ILE A 438 -11.55 -0.17 6.18
C ILE A 438 -11.95 -1.26 7.19
N VAL A 439 -13.24 -1.50 7.39
CA VAL A 439 -13.74 -2.54 8.30
C VAL A 439 -13.33 -3.94 7.81
N ARG A 440 -13.42 -4.21 6.51
CA ARG A 440 -13.05 -5.51 5.91
C ARG A 440 -11.55 -5.76 5.93
N THR A 441 -10.76 -4.76 5.60
CA THR A 441 -9.30 -4.90 5.41
C THR A 441 -8.51 -4.63 6.69
N ASN A 442 -9.13 -3.95 7.65
CA ASN A 442 -8.55 -3.52 8.92
C ASN A 442 -7.32 -2.60 8.80
N LEU A 443 -7.07 -2.07 7.59
CA LEU A 443 -5.83 -1.38 7.23
C LEU A 443 -6.08 -0.20 6.29
N ASN A 444 -6.69 -0.44 5.12
CA ASN A 444 -6.64 0.50 4.00
C ASN A 444 -8.02 1.05 3.65
N GLY A 445 -8.06 2.36 3.38
CA GLY A 445 -9.19 3.04 2.76
C GLY A 445 -8.99 3.21 1.26
N ILE A 446 -10.01 3.73 0.57
CA ILE A 446 -10.00 3.99 -0.87
C ILE A 446 -8.95 5.07 -1.14
N GLY A 447 -8.00 4.78 -2.03
CA GLY A 447 -7.01 5.75 -2.47
C GLY A 447 -7.17 6.14 -3.93
N VAL A 448 -7.55 5.16 -4.77
CA VAL A 448 -7.61 5.32 -6.23
C VAL A 448 -8.98 4.88 -6.74
N ILE A 449 -9.51 5.63 -7.70
CA ILE A 449 -10.77 5.34 -8.38
C ILE A 449 -10.50 5.24 -9.89
N TYR A 450 -10.97 4.16 -10.51
CA TYR A 450 -10.95 3.94 -11.95
C TYR A 450 -12.34 4.12 -12.56
N VAL A 451 -12.39 4.84 -13.68
CA VAL A 451 -13.61 5.13 -14.41
C VAL A 451 -13.43 4.91 -15.92
N GLY A 452 -14.53 4.54 -16.60
CA GLY A 452 -14.58 4.41 -18.05
C GLY A 452 -14.83 5.73 -18.78
N ALA A 453 -14.96 5.66 -20.11
CA ALA A 453 -15.01 6.86 -20.97
C ALA A 453 -16.20 7.77 -20.68
N SER A 454 -17.41 7.23 -20.52
CA SER A 454 -18.61 8.03 -20.27
C SER A 454 -18.53 8.75 -18.92
N ALA A 455 -18.08 8.04 -17.89
CA ALA A 455 -17.84 8.59 -16.56
C ALA A 455 -16.75 9.66 -16.57
N ALA A 456 -15.65 9.44 -17.29
CA ALA A 456 -14.58 10.43 -17.45
C ALA A 456 -15.09 11.71 -18.13
N SER A 457 -15.92 11.58 -19.18
CA SER A 457 -16.52 12.74 -19.85
C SER A 457 -17.47 13.51 -18.93
N TYR A 458 -18.25 12.79 -18.11
CA TYR A 458 -19.19 13.39 -17.18
C TYR A 458 -18.47 14.11 -16.03
N LEU A 459 -17.56 13.41 -15.35
CA LEU A 459 -16.78 13.95 -14.24
C LEU A 459 -15.85 15.09 -14.69
N GLY A 460 -15.31 15.03 -15.90
CA GLY A 460 -14.43 16.06 -16.46
C GLY A 460 -15.10 17.42 -16.68
N THR A 461 -16.44 17.49 -16.65
CA THR A 461 -17.21 18.74 -16.73
C THR A 461 -17.55 19.36 -15.38
N LEU A 462 -17.22 18.68 -14.28
CA LEU A 462 -17.51 19.16 -12.93
C LEU A 462 -16.58 20.32 -12.52
N PRO A 463 -17.05 21.22 -11.64
CA PRO A 463 -16.24 22.32 -11.15
C PRO A 463 -15.03 21.82 -10.32
N PRO A 464 -13.97 22.65 -10.21
CA PRO A 464 -12.73 22.28 -9.53
C PRO A 464 -12.88 21.96 -8.04
N GLU A 465 -13.97 22.44 -7.42
CA GLU A 465 -14.32 22.11 -6.03
C GLU A 465 -14.63 20.62 -5.85
N ILE A 466 -15.16 19.95 -6.88
CA ILE A 466 -15.45 18.51 -6.86
C ILE A 466 -14.32 17.73 -7.53
N LEU A 467 -13.87 18.16 -8.72
CA LEU A 467 -12.80 17.50 -9.45
C LEU A 467 -11.67 18.47 -9.77
N GLN A 468 -10.56 18.35 -9.04
CA GLN A 468 -9.34 19.06 -9.39
C GLN A 468 -8.64 18.34 -10.55
N ALA A 469 -8.69 18.92 -11.75
CA ALA A 469 -8.10 18.33 -12.95
C ALA A 469 -6.57 18.14 -12.83
N SER A 470 -6.05 17.06 -13.42
CA SER A 470 -4.62 16.70 -13.41
C SER A 470 -3.76 17.51 -14.39
N ASN A 471 -4.39 18.21 -15.36
CA ASN A 471 -3.74 18.82 -16.53
C ASN A 471 -2.95 17.84 -17.43
N VAL A 472 -3.11 16.53 -17.24
CA VAL A 472 -2.55 15.52 -18.15
C VAL A 472 -3.40 15.47 -19.41
N LYS A 473 -2.76 15.54 -20.57
CA LYS A 473 -3.47 15.49 -21.86
C LYS A 473 -4.12 14.11 -22.04
N PRO A 474 -5.40 14.05 -22.48
CA PRO A 474 -6.04 12.79 -22.82
C PRO A 474 -5.21 12.00 -23.83
N ARG A 475 -4.90 10.74 -23.53
CA ARG A 475 -4.11 9.83 -24.37
C ARG A 475 -4.75 8.46 -24.43
N ALA A 476 -4.40 7.67 -25.44
CA ALA A 476 -4.80 6.27 -25.49
C ALA A 476 -4.14 5.50 -24.33
N GLY A 477 -4.90 4.63 -23.67
CA GLY A 477 -4.47 3.89 -22.48
C GLY A 477 -4.94 4.51 -21.16
N THR A 478 -4.40 4.01 -20.06
CA THR A 478 -4.75 4.48 -18.71
C THR A 478 -4.01 5.78 -18.39
N TYR A 479 -4.71 6.79 -17.87
CA TYR A 479 -4.10 8.05 -17.44
C TYR A 479 -4.89 8.70 -16.29
N ARG A 480 -4.24 9.60 -15.56
CA ARG A 480 -4.84 10.32 -14.45
C ARG A 480 -5.72 11.47 -14.93
N LEU A 481 -6.97 11.50 -14.47
CA LEU A 481 -7.92 12.59 -14.75
C LEU A 481 -7.79 13.75 -13.75
N GLY A 482 -7.52 13.44 -12.48
CA GLY A 482 -7.48 14.46 -11.42
C GLY A 482 -7.69 13.87 -10.04
N ARG A 483 -8.02 14.75 -9.09
CA ARG A 483 -8.35 14.38 -7.71
C ARG A 483 -9.81 14.72 -7.41
N LEU A 484 -10.59 13.71 -7.05
CA LEU A 484 -12.01 13.82 -6.70
C LEU A 484 -12.14 14.15 -5.20
N LEU A 485 -12.97 15.15 -4.88
CA LEU A 485 -13.23 15.68 -3.53
C LEU A 485 -11.95 16.06 -2.76
N GLY A 486 -10.87 16.41 -3.48
CA GLY A 486 -9.58 16.72 -2.87
C GLY A 486 -8.89 15.56 -2.14
N LYS A 487 -9.42 14.32 -2.24
CA LYS A 487 -8.95 13.14 -1.48
C LYS A 487 -8.60 11.95 -2.38
N TYR A 488 -9.45 11.60 -3.34
CA TYR A 488 -9.32 10.36 -4.12
C TYR A 488 -8.67 10.62 -5.48
N GLU A 489 -7.67 9.82 -5.86
CA GLU A 489 -7.05 9.93 -7.17
C GLU A 489 -7.91 9.25 -8.23
N LEU A 490 -8.27 9.99 -9.28
CA LEU A 490 -9.16 9.52 -10.34
C LEU A 490 -8.36 9.19 -11.62
N TYR A 491 -8.53 7.97 -12.12
CA TYR A 491 -7.89 7.47 -13.33
C TYR A 491 -8.92 7.04 -14.36
N PHE A 492 -8.67 7.37 -15.62
CA PHE A 492 -9.37 6.79 -16.75
C PHE A 492 -8.74 5.44 -17.11
N SER A 493 -9.56 4.41 -17.33
CA SER A 493 -9.11 3.12 -17.85
C SER A 493 -10.04 2.63 -18.98
N PRO A 494 -9.50 2.19 -20.14
CA PRO A 494 -10.29 1.76 -21.28
C PRO A 494 -10.78 0.31 -21.20
N ILE A 495 -10.81 -0.30 -20.01
CA ILE A 495 -11.22 -1.71 -19.86
C ILE A 495 -12.72 -1.90 -20.13
N PRO A 496 -13.13 -3.04 -20.74
CA PRO A 496 -14.53 -3.28 -21.09
C PRO A 496 -15.44 -3.40 -19.87
N GLU A 497 -14.91 -3.75 -18.70
CA GLU A 497 -15.68 -3.90 -17.47
C GLU A 497 -16.12 -2.54 -16.85
N LEU A 498 -15.54 -1.42 -17.29
CA LEU A 498 -15.89 -0.06 -16.84
C LEU A 498 -16.78 0.70 -17.84
N VAL A 499 -17.38 0.00 -18.80
CA VAL A 499 -18.28 0.60 -19.78
C VAL A 499 -19.60 0.99 -19.11
N ALA A 500 -20.09 2.19 -19.43
CA ALA A 500 -21.37 2.67 -18.95
C ALA A 500 -22.53 1.88 -19.58
N THR A 501 -23.60 1.69 -18.81
CA THR A 501 -24.87 1.16 -19.31
C THR A 501 -25.81 2.32 -19.66
N SER A 502 -26.99 2.03 -20.19
CA SER A 502 -28.03 3.04 -20.41
C SER A 502 -28.43 3.76 -19.11
N ASP A 503 -28.28 3.06 -17.99
CA ASP A 503 -28.85 3.46 -16.70
C ASP A 503 -27.80 4.08 -15.78
N GLY A 504 -26.52 4.16 -16.19
CA GLY A 504 -25.46 4.64 -15.31
C GLY A 504 -24.05 4.29 -15.73
N PHE A 505 -23.09 4.51 -14.82
CA PHE A 505 -21.70 4.10 -14.99
C PHE A 505 -21.10 3.49 -13.72
N PRO A 506 -20.23 2.48 -13.85
CA PRO A 506 -19.49 1.93 -12.72
C PRO A 506 -18.24 2.76 -12.38
N MET A 507 -17.93 2.85 -11.10
CA MET A 507 -16.68 3.38 -10.56
C MET A 507 -16.00 2.28 -9.75
N LEU A 508 -14.78 1.90 -10.15
CA LEU A 508 -13.99 0.91 -9.42
C LEU A 508 -13.11 1.64 -8.39
N CYS A 509 -13.38 1.41 -7.13
CA CYS A 509 -12.62 1.97 -6.01
C CYS A 509 -11.63 0.93 -5.49
N ILE A 510 -10.36 1.32 -5.35
CA ILE A 510 -9.28 0.44 -4.91
C ILE A 510 -8.57 1.09 -3.73
N GLY A 511 -8.29 0.29 -2.71
CA GLY A 511 -7.53 0.73 -1.54
C GLY A 511 -6.04 0.83 -1.81
N THR A 512 -5.39 1.77 -1.13
CA THR A 512 -3.93 1.94 -1.20
C THR A 512 -3.34 2.01 0.20
N SER A 513 -2.12 1.53 0.34
CA SER A 513 -1.37 1.53 1.60
C SER A 513 0.05 2.03 1.38
N ASP A 514 0.60 2.74 2.36
CA ASP A 514 2.01 3.10 2.39
C ASP A 514 2.91 1.85 2.59
N GLN A 515 2.35 0.77 3.13
CA GLN A 515 3.06 -0.49 3.31
C GLN A 515 2.92 -1.36 2.06
N ALA A 516 4.05 -1.66 1.40
CA ALA A 516 4.07 -2.47 0.18
C ALA A 516 3.33 -3.81 0.34
N GLY A 517 3.54 -4.53 1.44
CA GLY A 517 2.90 -5.82 1.70
C GLY A 517 1.40 -5.75 2.03
N ALA A 518 0.86 -4.56 2.34
CA ALA A 518 -0.53 -4.35 2.69
C ALA A 518 -1.39 -3.90 1.49
N ASN A 519 -0.80 -3.57 0.35
CA ASN A 519 -1.55 -3.18 -0.85
C ASN A 519 -2.32 -4.38 -1.44
N PRO A 520 -3.49 -4.15 -2.07
CA PRO A 520 -4.33 -5.23 -2.61
C PRO A 520 -3.71 -5.98 -3.79
N TYR A 521 -2.82 -5.31 -4.52
CA TYR A 521 -2.10 -5.88 -5.64
C TYR A 521 -0.61 -5.82 -5.37
N ILE A 522 0.09 -6.90 -5.66
CA ILE A 522 1.53 -7.01 -5.47
C ILE A 522 2.19 -7.10 -6.84
N THR A 523 3.13 -6.20 -7.07
CA THR A 523 4.00 -6.19 -8.24
C THR A 523 5.44 -6.51 -7.82
N GLY A 524 6.23 -7.01 -8.75
CA GLY A 524 7.67 -7.20 -8.52
C GLY A 524 8.36 -7.41 -9.85
N THR A 525 9.61 -6.98 -9.96
CA THR A 525 10.42 -7.25 -11.14
C THR A 525 11.62 -8.06 -10.72
N ALA A 526 11.77 -9.23 -11.34
CA ALA A 526 12.94 -10.07 -11.19
C ALA A 526 13.96 -9.78 -12.29
N LEU A 527 13.47 -9.57 -13.53
CA LEU A 527 14.27 -9.21 -14.68
C LEU A 527 13.48 -8.19 -15.52
N GLY A 528 14.05 -7.00 -15.71
CA GLY A 528 13.51 -6.02 -16.67
C GLY A 528 13.62 -6.56 -18.11
N ALA A 529 12.88 -5.98 -19.06
CA ALA A 529 12.86 -6.47 -20.43
C ALA A 529 14.27 -6.56 -21.07
N ALA A 530 14.76 -7.78 -21.20
CA ALA A 530 16.02 -8.13 -21.84
C ALA A 530 15.80 -8.38 -23.33
N VAL A 531 16.77 -7.97 -24.15
CA VAL A 531 16.70 -8.05 -25.60
C VAL A 531 17.84 -8.90 -26.12
N SER A 532 17.51 -9.96 -26.87
CA SER A 532 18.50 -10.81 -27.54
C SER A 532 18.29 -10.77 -29.05
N PRO A 533 19.35 -10.56 -29.87
CA PRO A 533 19.23 -10.70 -31.32
C PRO A 533 18.88 -12.15 -31.69
N LEU A 534 18.01 -12.31 -32.69
CA LEU A 534 17.71 -13.60 -33.30
C LEU A 534 18.75 -13.90 -34.39
N ALA A 535 19.15 -15.18 -34.52
CA ALA A 535 19.98 -15.60 -35.65
C ALA A 535 19.28 -15.28 -36.98
N THR A 536 20.06 -14.83 -37.97
CA THR A 536 19.53 -14.56 -39.31
C THR A 536 19.09 -15.88 -39.93
N THR A 537 17.83 -15.99 -40.35
CA THR A 537 17.35 -17.20 -41.02
C THR A 537 17.88 -17.28 -42.45
N VAL A 538 17.78 -18.45 -43.07
CA VAL A 538 18.18 -18.68 -44.48
C VAL A 538 17.46 -17.71 -45.43
N ASP A 539 16.26 -17.27 -45.04
CA ASP A 539 15.44 -16.29 -45.78
C ASP A 539 15.90 -14.83 -45.57
N GLY A 540 17.02 -14.60 -44.89
CA GLY A 540 17.54 -13.27 -44.60
C GLY A 540 16.71 -12.49 -43.58
N ILE A 541 15.80 -13.13 -42.86
CA ILE A 541 14.98 -12.48 -41.83
C ILE A 541 15.82 -12.31 -40.57
N THR A 542 15.75 -11.11 -40.01
CA THR A 542 16.46 -10.76 -38.77
C THR A 542 15.45 -10.23 -37.75
N GLY A 543 15.74 -10.42 -36.46
CA GLY A 543 14.79 -10.08 -35.41
C GLY A 543 15.44 -9.93 -34.05
N GLN A 544 14.62 -9.59 -33.06
CA GLN A 544 15.02 -9.67 -31.66
C GLN A 544 13.93 -10.38 -30.86
N PHE A 545 14.40 -11.09 -29.84
CA PHE A 545 13.61 -11.70 -28.81
C PHE A 545 13.63 -10.82 -27.56
N VAL A 546 12.45 -10.52 -27.03
CA VAL A 546 12.26 -9.75 -25.79
C VAL A 546 11.78 -10.70 -24.71
N PHE A 547 12.38 -10.61 -23.54
CA PHE A 547 12.01 -11.43 -22.38
C PHE A 547 12.03 -10.60 -21.10
N GLU A 548 10.98 -10.70 -20.30
CA GLU A 548 10.89 -10.09 -18.98
C GLU A 548 10.34 -11.10 -17.97
N ALA A 549 10.75 -10.94 -16.71
CA ALA A 549 10.27 -11.75 -15.61
C ALA A 549 9.82 -10.86 -14.45
N GLY A 550 8.56 -10.95 -14.08
CA GLY A 550 7.95 -10.12 -13.05
C GLY A 550 6.80 -10.82 -12.35
N VAL A 551 6.39 -10.28 -11.22
CA VAL A 551 5.19 -10.66 -10.48
C VAL A 551 4.13 -9.61 -10.73
N ASP A 552 2.95 -10.09 -11.10
CA ASP A 552 1.72 -9.30 -11.06
C ASP A 552 0.64 -10.22 -10.49
N THR A 553 0.28 -10.04 -9.22
CA THR A 553 -0.75 -10.85 -8.57
C THR A 553 -1.54 -10.06 -7.55
N VAL A 554 -2.77 -10.53 -7.28
CA VAL A 554 -3.52 -10.13 -6.09
C VAL A 554 -2.73 -10.56 -4.85
N ASN A 555 -2.79 -9.74 -3.80
CA ASN A 555 -2.13 -10.03 -2.54
C ASN A 555 -2.59 -11.41 -2.00
N PRO A 556 -1.66 -12.30 -1.60
CA PRO A 556 -2.03 -13.60 -1.05
C PRO A 556 -2.68 -13.54 0.35
N HIS A 557 -2.58 -12.40 1.04
CA HIS A 557 -3.29 -12.16 2.29
C HIS A 557 -4.71 -11.66 1.99
N LEU A 558 -5.72 -12.46 2.35
CA LEU A 558 -7.13 -12.17 2.03
C LEU A 558 -7.59 -10.79 2.53
N GLN A 559 -7.16 -10.39 3.74
CA GLN A 559 -7.50 -9.09 4.33
C GLN A 559 -7.01 -7.92 3.46
N CYS A 560 -5.83 -8.03 2.86
CA CYS A 560 -5.29 -7.02 1.97
C CYS A 560 -5.86 -7.14 0.55
N ALA A 561 -6.09 -8.36 0.08
CA ALA A 561 -6.68 -8.64 -1.24
C ALA A 561 -8.07 -8.04 -1.41
N ASP A 562 -8.87 -8.01 -0.33
CA ASP A 562 -10.26 -7.55 -0.32
C ASP A 562 -10.39 -6.01 -0.36
N SER A 563 -9.31 -5.26 -0.62
CA SER A 563 -9.35 -3.79 -0.71
C SER A 563 -9.84 -3.27 -2.07
N ALA A 564 -11.02 -3.70 -2.50
CA ALA A 564 -11.71 -3.16 -3.67
C ALA A 564 -13.22 -3.08 -3.46
N ALA A 565 -13.87 -2.09 -4.07
CA ALA A 565 -15.31 -1.88 -4.03
C ALA A 565 -15.82 -1.30 -5.36
N LEU A 566 -17.04 -1.64 -5.75
CA LEU A 566 -17.68 -1.13 -6.95
C LEU A 566 -18.81 -0.18 -6.56
N ILE A 567 -18.80 1.03 -7.13
CA ILE A 567 -19.91 1.98 -6.97
C ILE A 567 -20.61 2.10 -8.32
N ASN A 568 -21.87 1.67 -8.38
CA ASN A 568 -22.72 1.86 -9.54
C ASN A 568 -23.47 3.18 -9.39
N VAL A 569 -23.09 4.18 -10.17
CA VAL A 569 -23.78 5.46 -10.26
C VAL A 569 -24.90 5.30 -11.29
N LYS A 570 -26.15 5.34 -10.84
CA LYS A 570 -27.35 5.28 -11.68
C LYS A 570 -27.87 6.67 -11.96
N PHE A 571 -28.26 6.94 -13.21
CA PHE A 571 -28.81 8.22 -13.63
C PHE A 571 -30.23 8.44 -13.13
#